data_AF-X1EGX0-F1
#
_entry.id   AF-X1EGX0-F1
#
_cell.length_a   1.000
_cell.length_b   1.000
_cell.length_c   1.000
_cell.angle_alpha   90.00
_cell.angle_beta   90.00
_cell.angle_gamma   90.00
#
_symmetry.space_group_name_H-M   'P 1'
#
loop_
_entity.id
_entity.type
_entity.pdbx_description
1 polymer ?
#
loop_
_entity_poly.entity_id
_entity_poly.type
_entity_poly.pdbx_seq_one_letter_code
_entity_poly.pdbx_strand_id
1 'polypeptide(L)'
;VFPQVVSVMNNINTRKAAVAYGEWEVLLHGKPIITEQIRGLAFDISANSFFQTNALQAEALYELIEQACALTGKEIVYDLYSGAGTIALTLAHQAKEVAGFEVVSPAVEDAARNALTNRIYNARFFHADLSSRYFTSHGKRLQRQIPPPDVIVTDPPRKR
;
A
#
# COMPACT_ATOMS: atom_id res chain seq x y z
N VAL A 1 8.98 -31.63 -5.18
CA VAL A 1 9.17 -30.34 -5.90
C VAL A 1 7.87 -29.56 -5.76
N PHE A 2 7.93 -28.27 -5.44
CA PHE A 2 6.76 -27.40 -5.26
C PHE A 2 6.64 -26.45 -6.46
N PRO A 3 5.92 -26.82 -7.53
CA PRO A 3 5.86 -26.03 -8.78
C PRO A 3 5.18 -24.66 -8.60
N GLN A 4 4.42 -24.47 -7.53
CA GLN A 4 3.80 -23.19 -7.16
C GLN A 4 4.79 -22.15 -6.63
N VAL A 5 6.04 -22.55 -6.34
CA VAL A 5 7.07 -21.62 -5.88
C VAL A 5 7.54 -20.78 -7.07
N VAL A 6 7.10 -19.52 -7.08
CA VAL A 6 7.45 -18.56 -8.14
C VAL A 6 8.56 -17.59 -7.73
N SER A 7 8.98 -17.61 -6.47
CA SER A 7 9.98 -16.70 -5.91
C SER A 7 10.75 -17.37 -4.77
N VAL A 8 12.06 -17.18 -4.74
CA VAL A 8 12.92 -17.44 -3.58
C VAL A 8 13.77 -16.20 -3.33
N MET A 9 13.51 -15.52 -2.22
CA MET A 9 14.21 -14.32 -1.78
C MET A 9 15.09 -14.63 -0.58
N ASN A 10 16.34 -14.18 -0.62
CA ASN A 10 17.26 -14.23 0.52
C ASN A 10 17.41 -12.82 1.10
N ASN A 11 16.90 -12.61 2.31
CA ASN A 11 17.03 -11.35 3.02
C ASN A 11 18.26 -11.43 3.95
N ILE A 12 19.23 -10.54 3.76
CA ILE A 12 20.51 -10.61 4.46
C ILE A 12 20.55 -9.54 5.55
N ASN A 13 20.80 -9.96 6.79
CA ASN A 13 20.98 -9.06 7.92
C ASN A 13 22.33 -9.33 8.59
N THR A 14 23.23 -8.34 8.60
CA THR A 14 24.56 -8.50 9.25
C THR A 14 24.51 -8.31 10.76
N ARG A 15 23.34 -7.95 11.32
CA ARG A 15 23.14 -7.66 12.75
C ARG A 15 22.03 -8.53 13.33
N LYS A 16 22.03 -8.69 14.66
CA LYS A 16 20.87 -9.24 15.36
C LYS A 16 19.72 -8.25 15.23
N ALA A 17 18.68 -8.62 14.50
CA ALA A 17 17.45 -7.83 14.37
C ALA A 17 16.25 -8.61 14.89
N ALA A 18 15.31 -7.89 15.52
CA ALA A 18 14.02 -8.43 15.94
C ALA A 18 12.96 -8.37 14.82
N VAL A 19 13.32 -7.82 13.66
CA VAL A 19 12.44 -7.61 12.50
C VAL A 19 12.95 -8.42 11.31
N ALA A 20 12.03 -8.88 10.47
CA ALA A 20 12.32 -9.72 9.30
C ALA A 20 12.85 -8.95 8.08
N TYR A 21 13.05 -7.63 8.20
CA TYR A 21 13.72 -6.82 7.18
C TYR A 21 15.23 -7.01 7.29
N GLY A 22 15.86 -7.43 6.20
CA GLY A 22 17.32 -7.40 6.05
C GLY A 22 17.79 -6.10 5.42
N GLU A 23 19.11 -5.92 5.47
CA GLU A 23 19.82 -4.76 4.97
C GLU A 23 19.84 -4.74 3.43
N TRP A 24 19.81 -5.91 2.80
CA TRP A 24 19.59 -6.07 1.36
C TRP A 24 19.01 -7.44 1.02
N GLU A 25 18.42 -7.53 -0.17
CA GLU A 25 17.74 -8.71 -0.67
C GLU A 25 18.44 -9.27 -1.92
N VAL A 26 18.47 -10.61 -2.02
CA VAL A 26 18.98 -11.32 -3.20
C VAL A 26 17.90 -12.25 -3.72
N LEU A 27 17.48 -12.04 -4.97
CA LEU A 27 16.62 -12.97 -5.70
C LEU A 27 17.43 -14.21 -6.09
N LEU A 28 17.10 -15.35 -5.50
CA LEU A 28 17.77 -16.63 -5.80
C LEU A 28 17.06 -17.40 -6.92
N HIS A 29 15.74 -17.24 -7.04
CA HIS A 29 14.96 -17.94 -8.05
C HIS A 29 13.64 -17.23 -8.37
N GLY A 30 13.24 -17.23 -9.64
CA GLY A 30 11.92 -16.79 -10.07
C GLY A 30 11.77 -15.28 -10.18
N LYS A 31 10.73 -14.71 -9.57
CA LYS A 31 10.41 -13.28 -9.60
C LYS A 31 10.71 -12.61 -8.24
N PRO A 32 11.04 -11.31 -8.21
CA PRO A 32 11.24 -10.58 -6.95
C PRO A 32 9.94 -10.25 -6.19
N ILE A 33 8.79 -10.63 -6.76
CA ILE A 33 7.45 -10.33 -6.28
C ILE A 33 6.55 -11.56 -6.41
N ILE A 34 5.50 -11.59 -5.60
CA ILE A 34 4.32 -12.44 -5.82
C ILE A 34 3.14 -11.56 -6.18
N THR A 35 2.17 -12.10 -6.93
CA THR A 35 0.94 -11.37 -7.29
C THR A 35 -0.25 -12.03 -6.61
N GLU A 36 -1.01 -11.27 -5.85
CA GLU A 36 -2.26 -11.69 -5.20
C GLU A 36 -3.47 -11.00 -5.85
N GLN A 37 -4.64 -11.61 -5.79
CA GLN A 37 -5.89 -11.03 -6.30
C GLN A 37 -6.84 -10.74 -5.13
N ILE A 38 -7.30 -9.50 -5.01
CA ILE A 38 -8.31 -9.11 -4.02
C ILE A 38 -9.35 -8.25 -4.74
N ARG A 39 -10.64 -8.62 -4.65
CA ARG A 39 -11.77 -7.87 -5.25
C ARG A 39 -11.57 -7.54 -6.74
N GLY A 40 -10.94 -8.46 -7.49
CA GLY A 40 -10.66 -8.28 -8.92
C GLY A 40 -9.47 -7.37 -9.25
N LEU A 41 -8.72 -6.94 -8.23
CA LEU A 41 -7.49 -6.17 -8.38
C LEU A 41 -6.26 -7.06 -8.15
N ALA A 42 -5.25 -6.86 -8.98
CA ALA A 42 -3.96 -7.53 -8.89
C ALA A 42 -2.97 -6.71 -8.05
N PHE A 43 -2.36 -7.33 -7.03
CA PHE A 43 -1.36 -6.71 -6.19
C PHE A 43 -0.04 -7.45 -6.29
N ASP A 44 0.96 -6.82 -6.87
CA ASP A 44 2.35 -7.22 -6.77
C ASP A 44 2.89 -6.85 -5.38
N ILE A 45 3.46 -7.84 -4.71
CA ILE A 45 3.93 -7.77 -3.33
C ILE A 45 5.41 -8.17 -3.32
N SER A 46 6.28 -7.25 -2.94
CA SER A 46 7.68 -7.55 -2.65
C SER A 46 7.83 -8.18 -1.26
N ALA A 47 8.94 -8.90 -1.03
CA ALA A 47 9.19 -9.62 0.22
C ALA A 47 9.19 -8.72 1.47
N ASN A 48 9.55 -7.45 1.28
CA ASN A 48 9.63 -6.41 2.29
C ASN A 48 8.39 -5.49 2.28
N SER A 49 7.30 -5.82 1.58
CA SER A 49 6.05 -5.05 1.62
C SER A 49 5.05 -5.70 2.57
N PHE A 50 4.35 -4.88 3.35
CA PHE A 50 3.23 -5.37 4.16
C PHE A 50 2.05 -5.73 3.26
N PHE A 51 1.47 -6.91 3.51
CA PHE A 51 0.25 -7.35 2.88
C PHE A 51 -0.60 -8.13 3.88
N GLN A 52 -1.92 -8.07 3.73
CA GLN A 52 -2.83 -8.77 4.64
C GLN A 52 -2.65 -10.28 4.50
N THR A 53 -2.26 -10.93 5.61
CA THR A 53 -1.97 -12.38 5.64
C THR A 53 -3.21 -13.25 5.38
N ASN A 54 -4.41 -12.70 5.54
CA ASN A 54 -5.67 -13.38 5.27
C ASN A 54 -6.46 -12.59 4.22
N ALA A 55 -6.31 -12.97 2.95
CA ALA A 55 -6.96 -12.29 1.82
C ALA A 55 -8.49 -12.31 1.93
N LEU A 56 -9.09 -13.42 2.41
CA LEU A 56 -10.55 -13.54 2.55
C LEU A 56 -11.11 -12.54 3.59
N GLN A 57 -10.41 -12.34 4.70
CA GLN A 57 -10.82 -11.34 5.69
C GLN A 57 -10.50 -9.92 5.23
N ALA A 58 -9.38 -9.73 4.51
CA ALA A 58 -9.05 -8.44 3.92
C ALA A 58 -10.15 -7.98 2.95
N GLU A 59 -10.65 -8.87 2.11
CA GLU A 59 -11.75 -8.58 1.18
C GLU A 59 -13.02 -8.12 1.91
N ALA A 60 -13.42 -8.81 2.97
CA ALA A 60 -14.57 -8.40 3.79
C ALA A 60 -14.34 -7.06 4.51
N LEU A 61 -13.12 -6.82 5.02
CA LEU A 61 -12.75 -5.56 5.64
C LEU A 61 -12.82 -4.40 4.63
N TYR A 62 -12.29 -4.59 3.43
CA TYR A 62 -12.28 -3.56 2.39
C TYR A 62 -13.68 -3.23 1.92
N GLU A 63 -14.58 -4.22 1.86
CA GLU A 63 -16.00 -3.99 1.59
C GLU A 63 -16.65 -3.08 2.65
N LEU A 64 -16.39 -3.34 3.92
CA LEU A 64 -16.92 -2.52 5.02
C LEU A 64 -16.37 -1.09 4.96
N ILE A 65 -15.09 -0.93 4.62
CA ILE A 65 -14.47 0.40 4.43
C ILE A 65 -15.15 1.13 3.27
N GLU A 66 -15.33 0.46 2.13
CA GLU A 66 -16.00 1.00 0.95
C GLU A 66 -17.42 1.49 1.28
N GLN A 67 -18.20 0.66 1.96
CA GLN A 67 -19.55 1.01 2.41
C GLN A 67 -19.56 2.18 3.41
N ALA A 68 -18.63 2.19 4.37
CA ALA A 68 -18.54 3.24 5.39
C ALA A 68 -18.12 4.59 4.80
N CYS A 69 -17.28 4.58 3.76
CA CYS A 69 -16.86 5.81 3.07
C CYS A 69 -17.99 6.46 2.28
N ALA A 70 -18.99 5.68 1.84
CA ALA A 70 -20.17 6.16 1.12
C ALA A 70 -19.84 7.12 -0.04
N LEU A 71 -18.80 6.78 -0.80
CA LEU A 71 -18.25 7.64 -1.86
C LEU A 71 -19.25 7.80 -3.01
N THR A 72 -19.27 8.99 -3.62
CA THR A 72 -20.15 9.35 -4.74
C THR A 72 -19.41 9.59 -6.05
N GLY A 73 -18.08 9.40 -6.06
CA GLY A 73 -17.21 9.71 -7.19
C GLY A 73 -16.66 11.15 -7.18
N LYS A 74 -16.91 11.92 -6.11
CA LYS A 74 -16.54 13.35 -6.03
C LYS A 74 -15.47 13.62 -4.98
N GLU A 75 -15.32 12.70 -4.05
CA GLU A 75 -14.53 12.82 -2.84
C GLU A 75 -13.04 12.59 -3.11
N ILE A 76 -12.21 13.32 -2.39
CA ILE A 76 -10.76 13.10 -2.29
C ILE A 76 -10.50 12.22 -1.06
N VAL A 77 -9.90 11.06 -1.28
CA VAL A 77 -9.63 10.08 -0.22
C VAL A 77 -8.16 10.08 0.12
N TYR A 78 -7.82 10.19 1.40
CA TYR A 78 -6.47 9.93 1.88
C TYR A 78 -6.43 8.58 2.58
N ASP A 79 -5.50 7.73 2.16
CA ASP A 79 -5.19 6.44 2.79
C ASP A 79 -3.86 6.57 3.55
N LEU A 80 -3.94 6.55 4.88
CA LEU A 80 -2.79 6.70 5.77
C LEU A 80 -2.28 5.32 6.19
N TYR A 81 -0.97 5.12 6.09
CA TYR A 81 -0.32 3.80 6.24
C TYR A 81 -0.71 2.86 5.09
N SER A 82 -0.69 3.37 3.86
CA SER A 82 -1.31 2.73 2.71
C SER A 82 -0.66 1.40 2.29
N GLY A 83 0.54 1.08 2.80
CA GLY A 83 1.29 -0.12 2.40
C GLY A 83 1.43 -0.21 0.88
N ALA A 84 1.14 -1.39 0.32
CA ALA A 84 1.13 -1.65 -1.13
C ALA A 84 -0.13 -1.13 -1.86
N GLY A 85 -0.91 -0.26 -1.21
CA GLY A 85 -2.05 0.45 -1.80
C GLY A 85 -3.36 -0.34 -1.83
N THR A 86 -3.52 -1.39 -1.03
CA THR A 86 -4.69 -2.28 -1.12
C THR A 86 -6.02 -1.57 -0.83
N ILE A 87 -6.07 -0.76 0.22
CA ILE A 87 -7.26 0.04 0.56
C ILE A 87 -7.44 1.16 -0.46
N ALA A 88 -6.41 1.98 -0.68
CA ALA A 88 -6.42 3.08 -1.64
C ALA A 88 -6.96 2.67 -3.03
N LEU A 89 -6.42 1.59 -3.60
CA LEU A 89 -6.80 1.13 -4.94
C LEU A 89 -8.20 0.51 -4.97
N THR A 90 -8.64 -0.12 -3.88
CA THR A 90 -10.03 -0.58 -3.76
C THR A 90 -11.01 0.60 -3.83
N LEU A 91 -10.70 1.70 -3.12
CA LEU A 91 -11.56 2.90 -3.08
C LEU A 91 -11.48 3.75 -4.35
N ALA A 92 -10.41 3.62 -5.14
CA ALA A 92 -10.15 4.47 -6.30
C ALA A 92 -11.24 4.41 -7.38
N HIS A 93 -11.98 3.30 -7.48
CA HIS A 93 -13.08 3.17 -8.46
C HIS A 93 -14.30 4.07 -8.15
N GLN A 94 -14.45 4.52 -6.91
CA GLN A 94 -15.57 5.34 -6.45
C GLN A 94 -15.15 6.69 -5.89
N ALA A 95 -13.85 7.00 -5.91
CA ALA A 95 -13.32 8.30 -5.50
C ALA A 95 -13.03 9.16 -6.73
N LYS A 96 -12.99 10.48 -6.53
CA LYS A 96 -12.45 11.39 -7.54
C LYS A 96 -10.94 11.23 -7.67
N GLU A 97 -10.24 11.25 -6.53
CA GLU A 97 -8.80 11.04 -6.43
C GLU A 97 -8.48 10.36 -5.08
N VAL A 98 -7.48 9.50 -5.07
CA VAL A 98 -6.97 8.82 -3.87
C VAL A 98 -5.49 9.13 -3.68
N ALA A 99 -5.10 9.47 -2.47
CA ALA A 99 -3.72 9.69 -2.09
C ALA A 99 -3.31 8.74 -0.96
N GLY A 100 -2.36 7.84 -1.22
CA GLY A 100 -1.77 6.95 -0.23
C GLY A 100 -0.49 7.52 0.38
N PHE A 101 -0.31 7.34 1.68
CA PHE A 101 0.85 7.81 2.44
C PHE A 101 1.50 6.65 3.20
N GLU A 102 2.76 6.37 2.88
CA GLU A 102 3.49 5.23 3.43
C GLU A 102 4.95 5.59 3.72
N VAL A 103 5.50 5.09 4.82
CA VAL A 103 6.88 5.37 5.26
C VAL A 103 7.89 4.38 4.68
N VAL A 104 7.43 3.23 4.19
CA VAL A 104 8.28 2.21 3.56
C VAL A 104 8.35 2.46 2.05
N SER A 105 9.49 2.96 1.56
CA SER A 105 9.69 3.25 0.12
C SER A 105 9.34 2.06 -0.82
N PRO A 106 9.79 0.82 -0.55
CA PRO A 106 9.39 -0.34 -1.37
C PRO A 106 7.86 -0.52 -1.48
N ALA A 107 7.11 -0.24 -0.41
CA ALA A 107 5.66 -0.34 -0.41
C ALA A 107 5.01 0.78 -1.22
N VAL A 108 5.56 2.01 -1.19
CA VAL A 108 5.13 3.11 -2.06
C VAL A 108 5.33 2.76 -3.54
N GLU A 109 6.47 2.16 -3.88
CA GLU A 109 6.77 1.71 -5.25
C GLU A 109 5.85 0.58 -5.71
N ASP A 110 5.59 -0.41 -4.84
CA ASP A 110 4.64 -1.47 -5.09
C ASP A 110 3.22 -0.91 -5.28
N ALA A 111 2.78 0.04 -4.44
CA ALA A 111 1.48 0.69 -4.59
C ALA A 111 1.32 1.44 -5.92
N ALA A 112 2.35 2.18 -6.33
CA ALA A 112 2.37 2.84 -7.64
C ALA A 112 2.33 1.83 -8.80
N ARG A 113 3.07 0.72 -8.70
CA ARG A 113 3.04 -0.37 -9.70
C ARG A 113 1.67 -1.05 -9.74
N ASN A 114 1.04 -1.26 -8.59
CA ASN A 114 -0.30 -1.84 -8.47
C ASN A 114 -1.36 -0.94 -9.09
N ALA A 115 -1.24 0.38 -8.93
CA ALA A 115 -2.13 1.32 -9.60
C ALA A 115 -2.05 1.17 -11.13
N LEU A 116 -0.82 1.13 -11.67
CA LEU A 116 -0.59 0.94 -13.10
C LEU A 116 -1.10 -0.42 -13.61
N THR A 117 -0.83 -1.49 -12.86
CA THR A 117 -1.25 -2.87 -13.19
C THR A 117 -2.77 -2.97 -13.29
N ASN A 118 -3.49 -2.29 -12.38
CA ASN A 118 -4.95 -2.24 -12.36
C ASN A 118 -5.55 -1.14 -13.24
N ARG A 119 -4.71 -0.37 -13.97
CA ARG A 119 -5.14 0.76 -14.81
C ARG A 119 -5.91 1.84 -14.03
N ILE A 120 -5.51 2.06 -12.78
CA ILE A 120 -6.05 3.08 -11.89
C ILE A 120 -5.13 4.31 -11.98
N TYR A 121 -5.66 5.40 -12.56
CA TYR A 121 -4.89 6.62 -12.83
C TYR A 121 -5.21 7.77 -11.87
N ASN A 122 -6.24 7.63 -11.04
CA ASN A 122 -6.65 8.61 -10.04
C ASN A 122 -6.09 8.28 -8.64
N ALA A 123 -5.10 7.40 -8.53
CA ALA A 123 -4.43 7.06 -7.27
C ALA A 123 -2.96 7.51 -7.31
N ARG A 124 -2.49 8.18 -6.24
CA ARG A 124 -1.11 8.66 -6.10
C ARG A 124 -0.55 8.27 -4.75
N PHE A 125 0.72 7.90 -4.71
CA PHE A 125 1.36 7.41 -3.49
C PHE A 125 2.56 8.29 -3.11
N PHE A 126 2.68 8.57 -1.82
CA PHE A 126 3.68 9.48 -1.27
C PHE A 126 4.47 8.80 -0.16
N HIS A 127 5.79 8.91 -0.25
CA HIS A 127 6.67 8.56 0.86
C HIS A 127 6.49 9.58 2.00
N ALA A 128 5.98 9.12 3.14
CA ALA A 128 5.57 9.97 4.25
C ALA A 128 5.72 9.27 5.60
N ASP A 129 6.51 9.88 6.50
CA ASP A 129 6.56 9.49 7.90
C ASP A 129 5.43 10.16 8.68
N LEU A 130 4.33 9.43 8.85
CA LEU A 130 3.14 9.88 9.57
C LEU A 130 3.29 9.91 11.10
N SER A 131 4.39 9.37 11.64
CA SER A 131 4.72 9.54 13.08
C SER A 131 5.26 10.94 13.38
N SER A 132 5.70 11.66 12.34
CA SER A 132 6.18 13.03 12.41
C SER A 132 5.08 14.06 12.12
N ARG A 133 5.42 15.35 12.18
CA ARG A 133 4.52 16.44 11.74
C ARG A 133 4.49 16.60 10.22
N TYR A 134 4.39 15.50 9.47
CA TYR A 134 4.52 15.46 8.00
C TYR A 134 3.59 16.46 7.30
N PHE A 135 2.30 16.47 7.65
CA PHE A 135 1.33 17.38 7.04
C PHE A 135 1.60 18.85 7.39
N THR A 136 2.14 19.14 8.58
CA THR A 136 2.53 20.51 8.95
C THR A 136 3.77 20.96 8.18
N SER A 137 4.78 20.08 8.03
CA SER A 137 6.05 20.41 7.38
C SER A 137 5.95 20.43 5.85
N HIS A 138 5.06 19.62 5.27
CA HIS A 138 4.94 19.46 3.81
C HIS A 138 3.60 19.92 3.23
N GLY A 139 2.65 20.36 4.07
CA GLY A 139 1.27 20.67 3.66
C GLY A 139 1.17 21.64 2.48
N LYS A 140 1.96 22.72 2.46
CA LYS A 140 1.97 23.67 1.32
C LYS A 140 2.41 23.04 0.01
N ARG A 141 3.37 22.10 0.06
CA ARG A 141 3.83 21.37 -1.12
C ARG A 141 2.81 20.32 -1.55
N LEU A 142 2.18 19.66 -0.58
CA LEU A 142 1.16 18.63 -0.82
C LEU A 142 -0.10 19.23 -1.45
N GLN A 143 -0.56 20.39 -0.97
CA GLN A 143 -1.73 21.11 -1.51
C GLN A 143 -1.57 21.54 -2.98
N ARG A 144 -0.33 21.66 -3.48
CA ARG A 144 -0.07 21.92 -4.91
C ARG A 144 -0.15 20.67 -5.76
N GLN A 145 -0.05 19.50 -5.13
CA GLN A 145 -0.06 18.22 -5.81
C GLN A 145 -1.44 17.58 -5.74
N ILE A 146 -2.10 17.61 -4.58
CA ILE A 146 -3.39 16.99 -4.35
C ILE A 146 -4.28 17.93 -3.53
N PRO A 147 -5.61 17.94 -3.73
CA PRO A 147 -6.52 18.70 -2.89
C PRO A 147 -6.60 18.12 -1.47
N PRO A 148 -7.10 18.89 -0.47
CA PRO A 148 -7.36 18.34 0.86
C PRO A 148 -8.40 17.20 0.80
N PRO A 149 -8.33 16.23 1.72
CA PRO A 149 -9.25 15.10 1.73
C PRO A 149 -10.64 15.48 2.21
N ASP A 150 -11.64 14.84 1.63
CA ASP A 150 -13.00 14.76 2.17
C ASP A 150 -13.12 13.55 3.12
N VAL A 151 -12.38 12.47 2.83
CA VAL A 151 -12.37 11.23 3.60
C VAL A 151 -10.93 10.83 3.93
N ILE A 152 -10.71 10.39 5.18
CA ILE A 152 -9.43 9.82 5.62
C ILE A 152 -9.67 8.41 6.12
N VAL A 153 -8.94 7.46 5.55
CA VAL A 153 -8.83 6.07 6.04
C VAL A 153 -7.46 5.89 6.66
N THR A 154 -7.38 5.15 7.77
CA THR A 154 -6.13 4.91 8.48
C THR A 154 -6.10 3.50 9.03
N ASP A 155 -5.05 2.74 8.69
CA ASP A 155 -4.77 1.40 9.21
C ASP A 155 -3.39 1.39 9.90
N PRO A 156 -3.26 2.06 11.08
CA PRO A 156 -1.97 2.23 11.71
C PRO A 156 -1.44 0.91 12.29
N PRO A 157 -0.10 0.72 12.34
CA PRO A 157 0.49 -0.41 13.03
C PRO A 157 0.17 -0.36 14.53
N ARG A 158 0.14 -1.53 15.18
CA ARG A 158 0.00 -1.61 16.64
C ARG A 158 1.15 -0.86 17.31
N LYS A 159 0.82 0.10 18.19
CA LYS A 159 1.81 0.70 19.09
C LYS A 159 2.29 -0.38 20.06
N ARG A 160 3.60 -0.63 20.09
CA ARG A 160 4.26 -1.32 21.21
C ARG A 160 4.67 -0.30 22.25
#